data_AF-A0AAU2GU68-F1
#
_entry.id   AF-A0AAU2GU68-F1
#
_cell.length_a   1.000
_cell.length_b   1.000
_cell.length_c   1.000
_cell.angle_alpha   90.00
_cell.angle_beta   90.00
_cell.angle_gamma   90.00
#
_symmetry.space_group_name_H-M   'P 1'
#
loop_
_entity.id
_entity.type
_entity.pdbx_description
1 polymer ?
#
loop_
_entity_poly.entity_id
_entity_poly.type
_entity_poly.pdbx_seq_one_letter_code
_entity_poly.pdbx_strand_id
1 'polypeptide(L)'
;MRRCRGLAVTSALLVAVLPAALLPVAAQAASPPSRPSLPSRPEADQPRSAALNFDELDCEGPEEDRLPSTDSGQGAVHEPGTAAFVPAPLPTGLPPAVVKWPRNLPDLDDAKRMLAELDVGTFDSKGFQRTAFGGKSCWVLHGAEKCSTRELALKALSDIPATLKDGCKVVGGRWRSAYDDLTVTNPLRVDIDHIVPLRAAWGSGARDWPEYKRRAFANDLSGSPQLIAVSTWSNRDKGDKGPDKWLPKGYECTYSRAWIGVKDYYGLRVTAGEQNKLQQILGHCHS
;
A
#
# COMPACT_ATOMS: atom_id res chain seq x y z
N MET A 1 -38.34 -11.98 48.48
CA MET A 1 -38.32 -12.83 49.70
C MET A 1 -38.02 -14.27 49.24
N ARG A 2 -36.74 -14.69 49.12
CA ARG A 2 -36.01 -15.60 50.02
C ARG A 2 -36.85 -16.70 50.71
N ARG A 3 -36.61 -17.97 50.32
CA ARG A 3 -36.26 -19.18 51.14
C ARG A 3 -36.82 -20.46 50.48
N CYS A 4 -35.97 -21.40 50.03
CA CYS A 4 -35.37 -22.53 50.78
C CYS A 4 -36.40 -23.62 51.11
N ARG A 5 -36.39 -24.78 50.45
CA ARG A 5 -35.58 -26.02 50.65
C ARG A 5 -36.40 -27.09 51.38
N GLY A 6 -36.41 -28.30 50.84
CA GLY A 6 -36.80 -29.53 51.53
C GLY A 6 -36.20 -30.74 50.83
N LEU A 7 -35.12 -31.28 51.39
CA LEU A 7 -34.41 -32.48 50.95
C LEU A 7 -35.21 -33.75 51.30
N ALA A 8 -35.19 -34.76 50.43
CA ALA A 8 -35.43 -36.15 50.81
C ALA A 8 -34.10 -36.91 50.78
N VAL A 9 -33.85 -37.60 51.89
CA VAL A 9 -32.65 -38.38 52.22
C VAL A 9 -32.86 -39.81 51.74
N THR A 10 -31.92 -40.37 50.98
CA THR A 10 -31.77 -41.82 50.85
C THR A 10 -30.31 -42.20 51.07
N SER A 11 -30.10 -42.85 52.21
CA SER A 11 -28.86 -43.51 52.60
C SER A 11 -28.65 -44.77 51.74
N ALA A 12 -27.45 -44.95 51.20
CA ALA A 12 -26.97 -46.24 50.73
C ALA A 12 -25.60 -46.51 51.33
N LEU A 13 -25.50 -47.67 51.99
CA LEU A 13 -24.34 -48.16 52.72
C LEU A 13 -23.18 -48.55 51.79
N LEU A 14 -21.97 -48.29 52.30
CA LEU A 14 -20.71 -49.05 52.23
C LEU A 14 -20.42 -49.92 50.99
N VAL A 15 -19.26 -49.66 50.35
CA VAL A 15 -18.09 -50.57 50.39
C VAL A 15 -16.82 -49.71 50.33
N ALA A 16 -16.01 -49.77 51.38
CA ALA A 16 -14.64 -49.25 51.35
C ALA A 16 -13.76 -50.23 50.58
N VAL A 17 -13.35 -49.85 49.37
CA VAL A 17 -12.27 -50.51 48.63
C VAL A 17 -11.11 -49.54 48.63
N LEU A 18 -10.07 -49.86 49.41
CA LEU A 18 -8.75 -49.26 49.34
C LEU A 18 -7.92 -50.05 48.34
N PRO A 19 -7.49 -49.46 47.21
CA PRO A 19 -6.33 -49.95 46.50
C PRO A 19 -5.21 -48.93 46.52
N ALA A 20 -4.09 -49.38 47.07
CA ALA A 20 -2.72 -49.08 46.71
C ALA A 20 -2.38 -47.64 46.30
N ALA A 21 -1.71 -46.94 47.22
CA ALA A 21 -0.89 -45.77 46.92
C ALA A 21 0.12 -46.13 45.81
N LEU A 22 -0.17 -45.70 44.59
CA LEU A 22 0.82 -45.62 43.51
C LEU A 22 1.78 -44.49 43.88
N LEU A 23 3.02 -44.88 44.20
CA LEU A 23 4.15 -43.97 44.29
C LEU A 23 4.20 -43.14 43.00
N PRO A 24 4.47 -41.82 43.06
CA PRO A 24 4.72 -41.05 41.86
C PRO A 24 6.02 -41.57 41.24
N VAL A 25 5.91 -42.36 40.19
CA VAL A 25 7.01 -42.53 39.25
C VAL A 25 7.26 -41.14 38.70
N ALA A 26 8.39 -40.55 39.09
CA ALA A 26 8.91 -39.37 38.44
C ALA A 26 8.97 -39.69 36.95
N ALA A 27 8.07 -39.10 36.17
CA ALA A 27 8.22 -39.03 34.74
C ALA A 27 9.51 -38.25 34.51
N GLN A 28 10.60 -38.99 34.28
CA GLN A 28 11.78 -38.45 33.65
C GLN A 28 11.24 -37.79 32.38
N ALA A 29 11.20 -36.46 32.35
CA ALA A 29 10.91 -35.73 31.14
C ALA A 29 11.99 -36.18 30.15
N ALA A 30 11.63 -37.11 29.28
CA ALA A 30 12.44 -37.41 28.12
C ALA A 30 12.58 -36.08 27.39
N SER A 31 13.81 -35.57 27.33
CA SER A 31 14.11 -34.41 26.52
C SER A 31 13.47 -34.61 25.16
N PRO A 32 12.77 -33.60 24.62
CA PRO A 32 12.22 -33.71 23.28
C PRO A 32 13.36 -34.12 22.34
N PRO A 33 13.13 -35.02 21.38
CA PRO A 33 14.18 -35.39 20.43
C PRO A 33 14.70 -34.10 19.81
N SER A 34 16.02 -33.91 19.85
CA SER A 34 16.69 -32.80 19.19
C SER A 34 16.16 -32.74 17.77
N ARG A 35 15.51 -31.63 17.41
CA ARG A 35 15.08 -31.40 16.03
C ARG A 35 16.30 -31.64 15.15
N PRO A 36 16.19 -32.44 14.06
CA PRO A 36 17.26 -32.47 13.10
C PRO A 36 17.53 -31.02 12.66
N SER A 37 18.78 -30.60 12.77
CA SER A 37 19.25 -29.34 12.24
C SER A 37 18.77 -29.27 10.80
N LEU A 38 17.91 -28.30 10.48
CA LEU A 38 17.62 -27.98 9.09
C LEU A 38 18.98 -27.78 8.41
N PRO A 39 19.26 -28.46 7.29
CA PRO A 39 20.45 -28.11 6.52
C PRO A 39 20.38 -26.61 6.25
N SER A 40 21.48 -25.90 6.50
CA SER A 40 21.64 -24.50 6.10
C SER A 40 21.10 -24.41 4.68
N ARG A 41 20.04 -23.63 4.50
CA ARG A 41 19.45 -23.41 3.18
C ARG A 41 20.62 -23.00 2.29
N PRO A 42 20.97 -23.75 1.23
CA PRO A 42 21.93 -23.24 0.28
C PRO A 42 21.37 -21.89 -0.16
N GLU A 43 22.21 -20.86 -0.08
CA GLU A 43 21.96 -19.53 -0.61
C GLU A 43 21.18 -19.72 -1.90
N ALA A 44 19.89 -19.36 -1.85
CA ALA A 44 18.97 -19.73 -2.91
C ALA A 44 19.58 -19.17 -4.18
N ASP A 45 19.96 -20.08 -5.06
CA ASP A 45 20.49 -19.83 -6.39
C ASP A 45 19.60 -18.74 -6.99
N GLN A 46 20.10 -17.50 -6.96
CA GLN A 46 19.34 -16.36 -7.42
C GLN A 46 19.04 -16.65 -8.88
N PRO A 47 17.77 -16.60 -9.33
CA PRO A 47 17.51 -16.83 -10.73
C PRO A 47 18.34 -15.81 -11.51
N ARG A 48 19.27 -16.37 -12.31
CA ARG A 48 20.18 -15.65 -13.19
C ARG A 48 19.40 -14.56 -13.89
N SER A 49 19.85 -13.33 -13.67
CA SER A 49 19.58 -12.12 -14.45
C SER A 49 18.71 -12.36 -15.70
N ALA A 50 17.39 -12.37 -15.53
CA ALA A 50 16.55 -11.91 -16.61
C ALA A 50 16.85 -10.42 -16.71
N ALA A 51 17.43 -9.99 -17.83
CA ALA A 51 17.61 -8.59 -18.13
C ALA A 51 16.24 -7.91 -18.06
N LEU A 52 15.95 -7.28 -16.92
CA LEU A 52 14.78 -6.45 -16.76
C LEU A 52 15.07 -5.16 -17.54
N ASN A 53 14.76 -5.19 -18.83
CA ASN A 53 14.65 -3.99 -19.66
C ASN A 53 13.44 -3.21 -19.13
N PHE A 54 13.64 -2.52 -18.01
CA PHE A 54 12.73 -1.51 -17.51
C PHE A 54 13.03 -0.25 -18.31
N ASP A 55 12.47 -0.19 -19.51
CA ASP A 55 12.23 1.11 -20.10
C ASP A 55 11.22 1.78 -19.17
N GLU A 56 11.66 2.88 -18.57
CA GLU A 56 10.99 3.83 -17.66
C GLU A 56 9.67 4.42 -18.25
N LEU A 57 9.18 3.83 -19.34
CA LEU A 57 8.11 4.26 -20.23
C LEU A 57 6.79 3.52 -20.01
N ASP A 58 6.80 2.35 -19.37
CA ASP A 58 5.59 1.60 -19.05
C ASP A 58 5.33 1.74 -17.55
N CYS A 59 4.14 2.23 -17.19
CA CYS A 59 3.79 2.50 -15.80
C CYS A 59 4.00 1.24 -14.92
N GLU A 60 4.57 1.40 -13.73
CA GLU A 60 4.78 0.29 -12.80
C GLU A 60 3.45 -0.42 -12.47
N GLY A 61 3.39 -1.72 -12.76
CA GLY A 61 2.22 -2.58 -12.60
C GLY A 61 2.19 -3.70 -13.65
N PRO A 62 1.44 -4.80 -13.43
CA PRO A 62 1.29 -5.82 -14.45
C PRO A 62 0.47 -5.29 -15.63
N GLU A 63 1.06 -5.29 -16.83
CA GLU A 63 0.33 -5.19 -18.10
C GLU A 63 -0.03 -6.61 -18.57
N GLU A 64 -1.33 -6.92 -18.62
CA GLU A 64 -1.85 -7.93 -19.55
C GLU A 64 -2.41 -7.15 -20.75
N ASP A 65 -2.04 -7.59 -21.95
CA ASP A 65 -2.49 -7.14 -23.28
C ASP A 65 -1.73 -5.97 -23.94
N ARG A 66 -0.68 -6.33 -24.69
CA ARG A 66 -0.02 -5.47 -25.68
C ARG A 66 -0.28 -5.99 -27.10
N LEU A 67 -0.99 -5.20 -27.91
CA LEU A 67 -0.91 -5.25 -29.38
C LEU A 67 -0.32 -3.92 -29.89
N PRO A 68 0.55 -3.91 -30.91
CA PRO A 68 1.28 -2.72 -31.31
C PRO A 68 0.48 -1.88 -32.31
N SER A 69 0.48 -0.57 -32.12
CA SER A 69 0.19 0.37 -33.20
C SER A 69 1.27 1.44 -33.26
N THR A 70 1.88 1.53 -34.43
CA THR A 70 2.74 2.60 -34.91
C THR A 70 1.91 3.85 -35.19
N ASP A 71 2.36 5.04 -34.80
CA ASP A 71 2.44 6.16 -35.74
C ASP A 71 3.33 7.31 -35.24
N SER A 72 4.02 7.85 -36.25
CA SER A 72 4.66 9.14 -36.48
C SER A 72 3.66 10.31 -36.51
N GLY A 73 4.12 11.54 -36.22
CA GLY A 73 3.35 12.74 -36.55
C GLY A 73 3.70 13.96 -35.71
N GLN A 74 4.29 14.97 -36.35
CA GLN A 74 4.82 16.21 -35.79
C GLN A 74 3.77 17.33 -35.69
N GLY A 75 3.96 18.19 -34.68
CA GLY A 75 3.92 19.64 -34.82
C GLY A 75 2.58 20.37 -34.69
N ALA A 76 2.46 21.25 -33.69
CA ALA A 76 2.29 22.69 -33.90
C ALA A 76 2.30 23.44 -32.55
N VAL A 77 2.94 24.60 -32.56
CA VAL A 77 3.25 25.48 -31.43
C VAL A 77 2.12 26.50 -31.25
N HIS A 78 1.75 26.79 -30.00
CA HIS A 78 0.92 27.95 -29.65
C HIS A 78 1.52 28.64 -28.42
N GLU A 79 2.05 29.84 -28.64
CA GLU A 79 2.25 30.90 -27.63
C GLU A 79 0.89 31.51 -27.26
N PRO A 80 0.66 31.96 -26.01
CA PRO A 80 0.90 33.39 -25.75
C PRO A 80 1.26 33.79 -24.30
N GLY A 81 1.82 35.00 -24.18
CA GLY A 81 1.29 36.00 -23.24
C GLY A 81 2.06 36.22 -21.95
N THR A 82 2.97 37.20 -21.98
CA THR A 82 3.72 37.72 -20.84
C THR A 82 2.81 38.43 -19.82
N ALA A 83 2.80 37.95 -18.57
CA ALA A 83 2.31 38.71 -17.42
C ALA A 83 3.42 38.78 -16.36
N ALA A 84 3.79 40.00 -15.97
CA ALA A 84 4.85 40.28 -15.02
C ALA A 84 4.42 39.85 -13.59
N PHE A 85 5.22 38.97 -12.98
CA PHE A 85 5.07 38.56 -11.58
C PHE A 85 5.92 39.47 -10.69
N VAL A 86 5.30 40.09 -9.69
CA VAL A 86 5.99 40.82 -8.61
C VAL A 86 6.31 39.83 -7.49
N PRO A 87 7.56 39.67 -7.01
CA PRO A 87 7.86 38.71 -5.95
C PRO A 87 7.49 39.29 -4.58
N ALA A 88 6.68 38.55 -3.83
CA ALA A 88 6.50 38.78 -2.39
C ALA A 88 7.73 38.29 -1.60
N PRO A 89 8.09 38.90 -0.46
CA PRO A 89 9.24 38.48 0.34
C PRO A 89 9.02 37.11 0.97
N LEU A 90 10.06 36.28 0.95
CA LEU A 90 10.09 34.93 1.51
C LEU A 90 10.03 34.98 3.05
N PRO A 91 9.17 34.19 3.72
CA PRO A 91 9.27 34.02 5.17
C PRO A 91 10.53 33.21 5.49
N THR A 92 11.44 33.82 6.25
CA THR A 92 12.57 33.15 6.88
C THR A 92 12.08 32.28 8.04
N GLY A 93 11.68 31.06 7.71
CA GLY A 93 11.52 29.96 8.65
C GLY A 93 12.10 28.71 8.02
N LEU A 94 13.00 28.02 8.72
CA LEU A 94 13.44 26.68 8.32
C LEU A 94 12.20 25.82 8.05
N PRO A 95 12.09 25.13 6.91
CA PRO A 95 10.93 24.29 6.64
C PRO A 95 10.81 23.22 7.74
N PRO A 96 9.60 22.87 8.19
CA PRO A 96 9.41 21.73 9.07
C PRO A 96 10.02 20.49 8.41
N ALA A 97 10.60 19.61 9.24
CA ALA A 97 11.21 18.36 8.82
C ALA A 97 10.40 17.68 7.72
N VAL A 98 11.08 17.25 6.65
CA VAL A 98 10.48 16.56 5.49
C VAL A 98 9.55 15.48 6.02
N VAL A 99 8.24 15.67 5.83
CA VAL A 99 7.22 14.71 6.25
C VAL A 99 7.46 13.42 5.46
N LYS A 100 8.12 12.48 6.11
CA LYS A 100 8.31 11.12 5.63
C LYS A 100 6.93 10.50 5.49
N TRP A 101 6.70 9.82 4.37
CA TRP A 101 5.43 9.22 4.02
C TRP A 101 4.85 8.35 5.15
N PRO A 102 3.52 8.35 5.37
CA PRO A 102 2.49 8.93 4.50
C PRO A 102 2.19 10.40 4.79
N ARG A 103 2.06 11.20 3.71
CA ARG A 103 1.56 12.59 3.78
C ARG A 103 0.04 12.57 3.83
N ASN A 104 -0.55 13.48 4.62
CA ASN A 104 -1.99 13.64 4.79
C ASN A 104 -2.72 12.31 5.10
N LEU A 105 -2.09 11.45 5.92
CA LEU A 105 -2.74 10.26 6.42
C LEU A 105 -3.85 10.69 7.41
N PRO A 106 -5.13 10.39 7.16
CA PRO A 106 -6.17 10.67 8.15
C PRO A 106 -5.87 9.92 9.44
N ASP A 107 -6.14 10.52 10.60
CA ASP A 107 -6.08 9.78 11.87
C ASP A 107 -7.13 8.67 11.93
N LEU A 108 -7.12 7.87 12.99
CA LEU A 108 -8.03 6.72 13.07
C LEU A 108 -9.51 7.16 13.12
N ASP A 109 -9.81 8.25 13.81
CA ASP A 109 -11.19 8.73 13.97
C ASP A 109 -11.67 9.40 12.69
N ASP A 110 -10.81 10.19 12.04
CA ASP A 110 -11.07 10.75 10.72
C ASP A 110 -11.28 9.66 9.68
N ALA A 111 -10.45 8.61 9.65
CA ALA A 111 -10.61 7.51 8.72
C ALA A 111 -11.93 6.76 8.94
N LYS A 112 -12.36 6.57 10.19
CA LYS A 112 -13.67 5.95 10.50
C LYS A 112 -14.83 6.82 10.01
N ARG A 113 -14.77 8.13 10.24
CA ARG A 113 -15.78 9.08 9.78
C ARG A 113 -15.83 9.12 8.26
N MET A 114 -14.70 9.31 7.58
CA MET A 114 -14.60 9.29 6.11
C MET A 114 -15.17 7.99 5.54
N LEU A 115 -14.82 6.82 6.11
CA LEU A 115 -15.35 5.53 5.63
C LEU A 115 -16.88 5.40 5.76
N ALA A 116 -17.48 6.04 6.76
CA ALA A 116 -18.93 6.08 6.94
C ALA A 116 -19.62 7.03 5.94
N GLU A 117 -18.90 8.05 5.46
CA GLU A 117 -19.39 9.04 4.49
C GLU A 117 -19.16 8.61 3.03
N LEU A 118 -18.20 7.72 2.77
CA LEU A 118 -17.91 7.23 1.42
C LEU A 118 -19.10 6.47 0.80
N ASP A 119 -19.44 6.86 -0.43
CA ASP A 119 -20.45 6.20 -1.24
C ASP A 119 -20.08 4.73 -1.51
N VAL A 120 -21.03 3.84 -1.23
CA VAL A 120 -20.92 2.41 -1.54
C VAL A 120 -21.52 2.16 -2.93
N GLY A 121 -20.76 1.54 -3.84
CA GLY A 121 -21.29 1.19 -5.15
C GLY A 121 -20.59 0.00 -5.81
N THR A 122 -21.00 -0.30 -7.03
CA THR A 122 -20.46 -1.41 -7.82
C THR A 122 -19.09 -1.09 -8.39
N PHE A 123 -18.28 -2.12 -8.61
CA PHE A 123 -16.99 -2.00 -9.29
C PHE A 123 -17.13 -2.39 -10.75
N ASP A 124 -16.77 -1.51 -11.67
CA ASP A 124 -16.77 -1.78 -13.12
C ASP A 124 -15.51 -1.22 -13.80
N SER A 125 -14.53 -2.08 -14.05
CA SER A 125 -13.28 -1.71 -14.72
C SER A 125 -13.32 -1.83 -16.24
N LYS A 126 -14.50 -2.03 -16.86
CA LYS A 126 -14.62 -2.16 -18.31
C LYS A 126 -14.08 -0.92 -19.02
N GLY A 127 -13.31 -1.17 -20.09
CA GLY A 127 -12.69 -0.13 -20.91
C GLY A 127 -11.53 0.61 -20.23
N PHE A 128 -11.04 0.12 -19.09
CA PHE A 128 -9.88 0.69 -18.42
C PHE A 128 -8.68 0.75 -19.37
N GLN A 129 -8.12 1.94 -19.50
CA GLN A 129 -6.88 2.18 -20.20
C GLN A 129 -5.94 2.90 -19.24
N ARG A 130 -4.79 2.28 -18.98
CA ARG A 130 -3.80 2.84 -18.07
C ARG A 130 -3.29 4.20 -18.54
N THR A 131 -3.14 4.39 -19.85
CA THR A 131 -2.71 5.63 -20.49
C THR A 131 -3.64 6.82 -20.25
N ALA A 132 -4.90 6.58 -19.85
CA ALA A 132 -5.86 7.64 -19.53
C ALA A 132 -5.50 8.46 -18.26
N PHE A 133 -4.46 8.06 -17.53
CA PHE A 133 -3.98 8.68 -16.29
C PHE A 133 -2.69 9.51 -16.45
N GLY A 134 -2.17 9.67 -17.67
CA GLY A 134 -0.96 10.47 -17.87
C GLY A 134 -0.17 10.15 -19.13
N GLY A 135 -0.76 9.47 -20.12
CA GLY A 135 -0.06 9.02 -21.32
C GLY A 135 0.72 7.72 -21.08
N LYS A 136 1.70 7.45 -21.95
CA LYS A 136 2.42 6.16 -22.00
C LYS A 136 3.05 5.75 -20.66
N SER A 137 3.70 6.69 -19.97
CA SER A 137 4.39 6.45 -18.70
C SER A 137 3.53 6.60 -17.45
N CYS A 138 2.29 7.11 -17.55
CA CYS A 138 1.45 7.62 -16.44
C CYS A 138 2.04 8.78 -15.62
N TRP A 139 3.37 8.92 -15.61
CA TRP A 139 4.11 9.92 -14.87
C TRP A 139 4.30 11.19 -15.68
N VAL A 140 3.85 12.31 -15.12
CA VAL A 140 4.08 13.64 -15.71
C VAL A 140 5.45 14.18 -15.32
N LEU A 141 5.97 15.09 -16.14
CA LEU A 141 7.22 15.79 -15.89
C LEU A 141 6.95 17.10 -15.14
N HIS A 142 7.83 17.44 -14.21
CA HIS A 142 7.71 18.59 -13.31
C HIS A 142 8.92 19.51 -13.38
N GLY A 143 8.68 20.81 -13.23
CA GLY A 143 9.72 21.83 -13.12
C GLY A 143 10.59 21.98 -14.38
N ALA A 144 11.61 22.84 -14.26
CA ALA A 144 12.53 23.12 -15.37
C ALA A 144 13.38 21.90 -15.77
N GLU A 145 13.77 21.10 -14.78
CA GLU A 145 14.57 19.88 -14.97
C GLU A 145 13.76 18.71 -15.56
N LYS A 146 12.44 18.87 -15.71
CA LYS A 146 11.52 17.85 -16.25
C LYS A 146 11.64 16.50 -15.53
N CYS A 147 11.78 16.49 -14.20
CA CYS A 147 11.77 15.24 -13.45
C CYS A 147 10.38 14.60 -13.50
N SER A 148 10.29 13.30 -13.74
CA SER A 148 8.99 12.61 -13.66
C SER A 148 8.48 12.58 -12.21
N THR A 149 7.16 12.47 -12.03
CA THR A 149 6.57 12.23 -10.71
C THR A 149 7.22 11.05 -9.99
N ARG A 150 7.54 9.98 -10.73
CA ARG A 150 8.20 8.80 -10.20
C ARG A 150 9.56 9.14 -9.59
N GLU A 151 10.40 9.87 -10.33
CA GLU A 151 11.73 10.26 -9.86
C GLU A 151 11.64 11.20 -8.65
N LEU A 152 10.69 12.13 -8.66
CA LEU A 152 10.42 12.99 -7.51
C LEU A 152 9.95 12.20 -6.29
N ALA A 153 9.07 11.21 -6.48
CA ALA A 153 8.60 10.34 -5.42
C ALA A 153 9.74 9.47 -4.86
N LEU A 154 10.53 8.81 -5.71
CA LEU A 154 11.69 8.02 -5.27
C LEU A 154 12.67 8.86 -4.45
N LYS A 155 13.01 10.05 -4.95
CA LYS A 155 13.89 10.98 -4.24
C LYS A 155 13.32 11.37 -2.88
N ALA A 156 12.04 11.70 -2.81
CA ALA A 156 11.38 12.15 -1.59
C ALA A 156 11.13 11.02 -0.57
N LEU A 157 10.98 9.79 -1.03
CA LEU A 157 10.62 8.62 -0.21
C LEU A 157 11.85 7.80 0.23
N SER A 158 13.05 8.19 -0.20
CA SER A 158 14.29 7.58 0.26
C SER A 158 14.59 7.96 1.72
N ASP A 159 14.95 6.98 2.53
CA ASP A 159 15.37 7.11 3.94
C ASP A 159 16.70 7.83 4.12
N ILE A 160 17.48 7.91 3.05
CA ILE A 160 18.75 8.64 2.96
C ILE A 160 18.72 9.56 1.73
N PRO A 161 19.57 10.59 1.65
CA PRO A 161 19.69 11.38 0.43
C PRO A 161 19.90 10.47 -0.81
N ALA A 162 19.00 10.57 -1.77
CA ALA A 162 19.08 9.80 -3.01
C ALA A 162 20.21 10.31 -3.91
N THR A 163 20.93 9.40 -4.55
CA THR A 163 21.94 9.72 -5.57
C THR A 163 21.24 9.94 -6.89
N LEU A 164 21.52 11.08 -7.54
CA LEU A 164 20.91 11.49 -8.79
C LEU A 164 21.92 11.46 -9.93
N LYS A 165 21.45 11.10 -11.12
CA LYS A 165 22.13 11.25 -12.40
C LYS A 165 21.31 12.23 -13.25
N ASP A 166 22.00 13.12 -13.96
CA ASP A 166 21.38 14.10 -14.88
C ASP A 166 20.27 14.93 -14.20
N GLY A 167 20.47 15.32 -12.93
CA GLY A 167 19.57 16.19 -12.16
C GLY A 167 18.30 15.52 -11.60
N CYS A 168 17.76 14.52 -12.29
CA CYS A 168 16.47 13.90 -11.93
C CYS A 168 16.55 12.40 -11.64
N LYS A 169 17.33 11.65 -12.41
CA LYS A 169 17.27 10.19 -12.39
C LYS A 169 17.87 9.63 -11.10
N VAL A 170 17.06 8.98 -10.28
CA VAL A 170 17.48 8.32 -9.05
C VAL A 170 18.23 7.04 -9.41
N VAL A 171 19.53 7.02 -9.10
CA VAL A 171 20.43 5.88 -9.34
C VAL A 171 20.91 5.21 -8.04
N GLY A 172 20.53 5.76 -6.89
CA GLY A 172 20.80 5.16 -5.58
C GLY A 172 19.98 5.80 -4.47
N GLY A 173 19.81 5.07 -3.38
CA GLY A 173 19.08 5.52 -2.20
C GLY A 173 18.84 4.35 -1.24
N ARG A 174 17.90 4.52 -0.32
CA ARG A 174 17.44 3.44 0.56
C ARG A 174 15.96 3.61 0.82
N TRP A 175 15.17 2.58 0.56
CA TRP A 175 13.73 2.58 0.77
C TRP A 175 13.37 1.38 1.63
N ARG A 176 12.56 1.59 2.66
CA ARG A 176 11.90 0.50 3.38
C ARG A 176 10.50 0.32 2.83
N SER A 177 10.27 -0.79 2.16
CA SER A 177 8.97 -1.17 1.60
C SER A 177 7.99 -1.46 2.74
N ALA A 178 6.91 -0.68 2.82
CA ALA A 178 5.92 -0.84 3.89
C ALA A 178 5.07 -2.11 3.73
N TYR A 179 5.06 -2.74 2.56
CA TYR A 179 4.21 -3.90 2.28
C TYR A 179 4.80 -5.23 2.73
N ASP A 180 6.13 -5.33 2.78
CA ASP A 180 6.86 -6.57 3.07
C ASP A 180 8.08 -6.37 3.98
N ASP A 181 8.27 -5.17 4.51
CA ASP A 181 9.39 -4.79 5.39
C ASP A 181 10.79 -4.99 4.78
N LEU A 182 10.88 -5.04 3.45
CA LEU A 182 12.18 -5.16 2.79
C LEU A 182 12.84 -3.80 2.66
N THR A 183 14.10 -3.71 3.09
CA THR A 183 14.97 -2.58 2.77
C THR A 183 15.63 -2.81 1.42
N VAL A 184 15.41 -1.88 0.50
CA VAL A 184 15.89 -1.92 -0.88
C VAL A 184 16.78 -0.71 -1.14
N THR A 185 17.95 -0.91 -1.76
CA THR A 185 18.89 0.17 -2.12
C THR A 185 19.07 0.35 -3.61
N ASN A 186 18.72 -0.67 -4.40
CA ASN A 186 18.68 -0.59 -5.85
C ASN A 186 17.33 0.04 -6.29
N PRO A 187 17.32 1.24 -6.90
CA PRO A 187 16.09 1.89 -7.33
C PRO A 187 15.28 1.09 -8.36
N LEU A 188 15.91 0.17 -9.09
CA LEU A 188 15.23 -0.73 -10.03
C LEU A 188 14.43 -1.86 -9.34
N ARG A 189 14.53 -1.98 -8.02
CA ARG A 189 13.75 -2.93 -7.20
C ARG A 189 12.73 -2.21 -6.32
N VAL A 190 12.52 -0.92 -6.56
CA VAL A 190 11.55 -0.08 -5.87
C VAL A 190 10.56 0.44 -6.89
N ASP A 191 9.28 0.20 -6.63
CA ASP A 191 8.19 0.77 -7.39
C ASP A 191 7.57 1.91 -6.59
N ILE A 192 7.06 2.92 -7.30
CA ILE A 192 6.13 3.90 -6.75
C ILE A 192 4.71 3.38 -7.01
N ASP A 193 4.14 2.72 -6.00
CA ASP A 193 2.79 2.18 -6.07
C ASP A 193 1.73 3.24 -5.77
N HIS A 194 0.55 3.03 -6.36
CA HIS A 194 -0.68 3.74 -6.06
C HIS A 194 -1.45 2.98 -4.98
N ILE A 195 -1.59 3.58 -3.79
CA ILE A 195 -2.39 3.00 -2.67
C ILE A 195 -3.75 2.55 -3.18
N VAL A 196 -4.47 3.41 -3.91
CA VAL A 196 -5.62 3.00 -4.73
C VAL A 196 -5.14 2.81 -6.18
N PRO A 197 -5.06 1.57 -6.69
CA PRO A 197 -4.59 1.30 -8.07
C PRO A 197 -5.38 2.07 -9.12
N LEU A 198 -4.75 2.40 -10.25
CA LEU A 198 -5.40 3.13 -11.35
C LEU A 198 -6.67 2.41 -11.85
N ARG A 199 -6.65 1.07 -11.96
CA ARG A 199 -7.82 0.26 -12.33
C ARG A 199 -8.90 0.30 -11.26
N ALA A 200 -8.50 0.28 -9.99
CA ALA A 200 -9.42 0.40 -8.86
C ALA A 200 -10.15 1.75 -8.91
N ALA A 201 -9.39 2.85 -9.09
CA ALA A 201 -9.94 4.18 -9.25
C ALA A 201 -10.90 4.28 -10.44
N TRP A 202 -10.53 3.73 -11.60
CA TRP A 202 -11.39 3.70 -12.79
C TRP A 202 -12.76 3.09 -12.49
N GLY A 203 -12.78 1.88 -11.90
CA GLY A 203 -14.02 1.18 -11.57
C GLY A 203 -14.81 1.77 -10.40
N SER A 204 -14.18 2.65 -9.61
CA SER A 204 -14.79 3.37 -8.48
C SER A 204 -15.27 4.79 -8.84
N GLY A 205 -15.09 5.26 -10.07
CA GLY A 205 -15.62 6.55 -10.55
C GLY A 205 -14.67 7.38 -11.41
N ALA A 206 -13.38 7.05 -11.47
CA ALA A 206 -12.41 7.83 -12.26
C ALA A 206 -12.60 7.71 -13.78
N ARG A 207 -13.36 6.71 -14.25
CA ARG A 207 -13.77 6.60 -15.66
C ARG A 207 -14.46 7.86 -16.15
N ASP A 208 -15.32 8.44 -15.33
CA ASP A 208 -16.18 9.57 -15.71
C ASP A 208 -15.52 10.93 -15.46
N TRP A 209 -14.29 10.93 -14.92
CA TRP A 209 -13.55 12.16 -14.70
C TRP A 209 -13.04 12.76 -16.02
N PRO A 210 -12.83 14.10 -16.05
CA PRO A 210 -11.99 14.69 -17.08
C PRO A 210 -10.53 14.21 -16.94
N GLU A 211 -9.79 14.22 -18.05
CA GLU A 211 -8.41 13.71 -18.11
C GLU A 211 -7.49 14.36 -17.07
N TYR A 212 -7.58 15.68 -16.88
CA TYR A 212 -6.73 16.39 -15.93
C TYR A 212 -6.89 15.87 -14.50
N LYS A 213 -8.10 15.42 -14.10
CA LYS A 213 -8.35 14.88 -12.76
C LYS A 213 -7.76 13.47 -12.61
N ARG A 214 -7.87 12.63 -13.64
CA ARG A 214 -7.15 11.32 -13.67
C ARG A 214 -5.64 11.53 -13.58
N ARG A 215 -5.11 12.49 -14.35
CA ARG A 215 -3.69 12.85 -14.33
C ARG A 215 -3.25 13.33 -12.95
N ALA A 216 -4.03 14.19 -12.30
CA ALA A 216 -3.75 14.64 -10.94
C ALA A 216 -3.72 13.46 -9.94
N PHE A 217 -4.71 12.57 -10.00
CA PHE A 217 -4.78 11.37 -9.16
C PHE A 217 -3.54 10.48 -9.28
N ALA A 218 -3.11 10.18 -10.50
CA ALA A 218 -1.95 9.32 -10.72
C ALA A 218 -0.62 9.98 -10.33
N ASN A 219 -0.59 11.32 -10.25
CA ASN A 219 0.62 12.10 -10.03
C ASN A 219 0.61 12.87 -8.71
N ASP A 220 -0.21 12.42 -7.76
CA ASP A 220 -0.39 13.10 -6.49
C ASP A 220 0.80 12.89 -5.55
N LEU A 221 1.70 13.88 -5.55
CA LEU A 221 2.85 13.89 -4.64
C LEU A 221 2.52 14.44 -3.26
N SER A 222 1.39 15.12 -3.02
CA SER A 222 1.25 15.92 -1.79
C SER A 222 -0.15 16.14 -1.24
N GLY A 223 -1.20 15.96 -2.04
CA GLY A 223 -2.59 16.14 -1.65
C GLY A 223 -3.13 14.97 -0.81
N SER A 224 -2.68 13.75 -1.08
CA SER A 224 -3.15 12.53 -0.42
C SER A 224 -2.01 11.52 -0.18
N PRO A 225 -2.24 10.42 0.56
CA PRO A 225 -1.22 9.39 0.76
C PRO A 225 -1.05 8.44 -0.45
N GLN A 226 -1.50 8.84 -1.65
CA GLN A 226 -1.68 7.97 -2.82
C GLN A 226 -0.40 7.30 -3.34
N LEU A 227 0.75 7.97 -3.32
CA LEU A 227 2.00 7.41 -3.85
C LEU A 227 2.92 6.89 -2.73
N ILE A 228 3.32 5.63 -2.79
CA ILE A 228 4.18 4.95 -1.81
C ILE A 228 5.36 4.23 -2.50
N ALA A 229 6.54 4.25 -1.88
CA ALA A 229 7.68 3.45 -2.33
C ALA A 229 7.62 2.05 -1.72
N VAL A 230 7.59 1.02 -2.56
CA VAL A 230 7.48 -0.38 -2.14
C VAL A 230 8.39 -1.27 -2.97
N SER A 231 8.64 -2.48 -2.52
CA SER A 231 9.39 -3.45 -3.33
C SER A 231 8.58 -3.80 -4.58
N THR A 232 9.26 -4.01 -5.72
CA THR A 232 8.60 -4.46 -6.96
C THR A 232 7.83 -5.78 -6.75
N TRP A 233 8.31 -6.67 -5.87
CA TRP A 233 7.65 -7.95 -5.60
C TRP A 233 6.32 -7.76 -4.86
N SER A 234 6.31 -6.95 -3.80
CA SER A 234 5.08 -6.68 -3.05
C SER A 234 4.05 -5.90 -3.87
N ASN A 235 4.50 -4.98 -4.73
CA ASN A 235 3.60 -4.29 -5.66
C ASN A 235 2.93 -5.26 -6.64
N ARG A 236 3.68 -6.24 -7.17
CA ARG A 236 3.13 -7.31 -8.01
C ARG A 236 2.17 -8.23 -7.26
N ASP A 237 2.47 -8.55 -6.00
CA ASP A 237 1.55 -9.32 -5.16
C ASP A 237 0.24 -8.57 -4.91
N LYS A 238 0.29 -7.26 -4.64
CA LYS A 238 -0.90 -6.39 -4.53
C LYS A 238 -1.67 -6.30 -5.84
N GLY A 239 -1.01 -5.94 -6.94
CA GLY A 239 -1.65 -5.68 -8.23
C GLY A 239 -2.79 -4.64 -8.14
N ASP A 240 -3.89 -4.91 -8.83
CA ASP A 240 -5.09 -4.05 -8.81
C ASP A 240 -6.11 -4.41 -7.70
N LYS A 241 -5.70 -5.20 -6.70
CA LYS A 241 -6.60 -5.71 -5.65
C LYS A 241 -6.94 -4.62 -4.63
N GLY A 242 -8.21 -4.59 -4.23
CA GLY A 242 -8.69 -3.78 -3.11
C GLY A 242 -8.39 -4.42 -1.75
N PRO A 243 -8.59 -3.68 -0.64
CA PRO A 243 -8.34 -4.13 0.74
C PRO A 243 -9.13 -5.39 1.12
N ASP A 244 -10.26 -5.65 0.46
CA ASP A 244 -11.06 -6.87 0.62
C ASP A 244 -10.36 -8.13 0.10
N LYS A 245 -9.36 -7.98 -0.78
CA LYS A 245 -8.66 -9.08 -1.47
C LYS A 245 -7.18 -9.15 -1.12
N TRP A 246 -6.58 -8.04 -0.69
CA TRP A 246 -5.17 -7.97 -0.36
C TRP A 246 -4.91 -6.88 0.68
N LEU A 247 -4.07 -7.19 1.68
CA LEU A 247 -3.58 -6.24 2.68
C LEU A 247 -2.11 -6.57 3.01
N PRO A 248 -1.27 -5.55 3.26
CA PRO A 248 0.11 -5.77 3.69
C PRO A 248 0.14 -6.23 5.15
N LYS A 249 0.84 -7.34 5.42
CA LYS A 249 0.91 -7.92 6.77
C LYS A 249 1.69 -7.01 7.72
N GLY A 250 1.11 -6.70 8.87
CA GLY A 250 1.72 -5.80 9.86
C GLY A 250 1.67 -4.32 9.50
N TYR A 251 1.00 -3.96 8.40
CA TYR A 251 0.81 -2.57 7.96
C TYR A 251 -0.66 -2.27 7.58
N GLU A 252 -1.59 -3.14 8.00
CA GLU A 252 -3.00 -3.12 7.60
C GLU A 252 -3.70 -1.83 8.03
N CYS A 253 -3.42 -1.34 9.24
CA CYS A 253 -4.05 -0.14 9.79
C CYS A 253 -3.68 1.11 9.00
N THR A 254 -2.38 1.33 8.77
CA THR A 254 -1.91 2.49 8.01
C THR A 254 -2.34 2.41 6.56
N TYR A 255 -2.26 1.23 5.94
CA TYR A 255 -2.75 1.02 4.58
C TYR A 255 -4.25 1.30 4.44
N SER A 256 -5.07 0.82 5.38
CA SER A 256 -6.52 1.03 5.36
C SER A 256 -6.88 2.51 5.51
N ARG A 257 -6.21 3.23 6.43
CA ARG A 257 -6.36 4.68 6.59
C ARG A 257 -5.96 5.44 5.32
N ALA A 258 -4.84 5.06 4.69
CA ALA A 258 -4.40 5.66 3.45
C ALA A 258 -5.40 5.41 2.30
N TRP A 259 -5.89 4.18 2.15
CA TRP A 259 -6.89 3.82 1.16
C TRP A 259 -8.16 4.67 1.28
N ILE A 260 -8.67 4.82 2.51
CA ILE A 260 -9.84 5.66 2.80
C ILE A 260 -9.54 7.13 2.48
N GLY A 261 -8.42 7.66 2.96
CA GLY A 261 -8.04 9.06 2.72
C GLY A 261 -7.91 9.39 1.23
N VAL A 262 -7.36 8.48 0.42
CA VAL A 262 -7.30 8.67 -1.04
C VAL A 262 -8.70 8.66 -1.65
N LYS A 263 -9.55 7.69 -1.28
CA LYS A 263 -10.91 7.59 -1.85
C LYS A 263 -11.76 8.80 -1.48
N ASP A 264 -11.67 9.25 -0.23
CA ASP A 264 -12.33 10.44 0.27
C ASP A 264 -11.88 11.70 -0.48
N TYR A 265 -10.56 11.94 -0.52
CA TYR A 265 -9.98 13.12 -1.18
C TYR A 265 -10.38 13.25 -2.66
N TYR A 266 -10.45 12.13 -3.38
CA TYR A 266 -10.79 12.13 -4.81
C TYR A 266 -12.28 11.93 -5.13
N GLY A 267 -13.11 11.64 -4.13
CA GLY A 267 -14.53 11.31 -4.32
C GLY A 267 -14.72 10.00 -5.08
N LEU A 268 -14.01 8.95 -4.68
CA LEU A 268 -14.13 7.60 -5.23
C LEU A 268 -15.01 6.72 -4.34
N ARG A 269 -15.83 5.89 -4.97
CA ARG A 269 -16.69 4.95 -4.25
C ARG A 269 -15.89 3.78 -3.67
N VAL A 270 -16.37 3.22 -2.56
CA VAL A 270 -15.95 1.90 -2.06
C VAL A 270 -16.93 0.83 -2.54
N THR A 271 -16.44 -0.41 -2.68
CA THR A 271 -17.35 -1.56 -2.79
C THR A 271 -17.84 -1.97 -1.41
N ALA A 272 -18.96 -2.70 -1.34
CA ALA A 272 -19.44 -3.24 -0.08
C ALA A 272 -18.40 -4.18 0.59
N GLY A 273 -17.65 -4.95 -0.21
CA GLY A 273 -16.57 -5.81 0.29
C GLY A 273 -15.43 -4.99 0.90
N GLU A 274 -14.99 -3.94 0.21
CA GLU A 274 -13.98 -3.01 0.72
C GLU A 274 -14.45 -2.33 2.00
N GLN A 275 -15.68 -1.80 2.03
CA GLN A 275 -16.20 -1.09 3.21
C GLN A 275 -16.23 -2.01 4.43
N ASN A 276 -16.79 -3.22 4.30
CA ASN A 276 -16.84 -4.19 5.38
C ASN A 276 -15.43 -4.56 5.88
N LYS A 277 -14.48 -4.77 4.95
CA LYS A 277 -13.12 -5.13 5.31
C LYS A 277 -12.41 -3.99 6.02
N LEU A 278 -12.54 -2.77 5.53
CA LEU A 278 -11.94 -1.58 6.13
C LEU A 278 -12.51 -1.33 7.53
N GLN A 279 -13.84 -1.44 7.71
CA GLN A 279 -14.48 -1.33 9.03
C GLN A 279 -13.92 -2.37 10.02
N GLN A 280 -13.76 -3.62 9.58
CA GLN A 280 -13.15 -4.67 10.40
C GLN A 280 -11.73 -4.29 10.83
N ILE A 281 -10.88 -3.86 9.90
CA ILE A 281 -9.49 -3.51 10.21
C ILE A 281 -9.44 -2.31 11.17
N LEU A 282 -10.15 -1.22 10.87
CA LEU A 282 -10.16 -0.02 11.72
C LEU A 282 -10.70 -0.29 13.14
N GLY A 283 -11.57 -1.30 13.31
CA GLY A 283 -12.06 -1.74 14.62
C GLY A 283 -10.99 -2.37 15.52
N HIS A 284 -9.88 -2.83 14.93
CA HIS A 284 -8.75 -3.44 15.65
C HIS A 284 -7.48 -2.57 15.64
N CYS A 285 -7.54 -1.41 14.99
CA CYS A 285 -6.45 -0.46 14.98
C CYS A 285 -6.37 0.30 16.31
N HIS A 286 -5.15 0.51 16.77
CA HIS A 286 -4.85 1.37 17.91
C HIS A 286 -4.21 2.67 17.42
N SER A 287 -4.53 3.76 18.11
CA SER A 287 -3.96 5.10 17.90
C SER A 287 -2.50 5.16 18.32
#